data_AF-A0A2T2YAB1-F1
#
_entry.id   AF-A0A2T2YAB1-F1
#
_cell.length_a   1.000
_cell.length_b   1.000
_cell.length_c   1.000
_cell.angle_alpha   90.00
_cell.angle_beta   90.00
_cell.angle_gamma   90.00
#
_symmetry.space_group_name_H-M   'P 1'
#
loop_
_entity.id
_entity.type
_entity.pdbx_description
1 polymer ?
#
loop_
_entity_poly.entity_id
_entity_poly.type
_entity_poly.pdbx_seq_one_letter_code
_entity_poly.pdbx_strand_id
1 'polypeptide(L)'
;MQQNKFEIGIHGSHITSFTQGKLQAEIQKVAIPVRGNRFHYLRFEPKTTPQLLEEANVTYDTTLGFPEYFGFRHGTCFPFQLFNYKTRRAFGFWEVPLQLMDATLHHPQYLQLSAAEILPAIMPMLQEIKRFGGCFTWLWHNENFSPHNLNNGPVAFHQIMQYLQKEEASFKTLSQVVQLLKPASG
;
A
#
# COMPACT_ATOMS: atom_id res chain seq x y z
N MET A 1 12.85 4.67 -15.29
CA MET A 1 12.06 5.02 -14.07
C MET A 1 12.37 6.40 -13.52
N GLN A 2 13.63 6.86 -13.47
CA GLN A 2 13.97 8.22 -13.00
C GLN A 2 13.48 9.38 -13.90
N GLN A 3 13.10 9.12 -15.15
CA GLN A 3 12.55 10.14 -16.06
C GLN A 3 11.06 10.46 -15.84
N ASN A 4 10.37 9.67 -15.01
CA ASN A 4 8.96 9.88 -14.71
C ASN A 4 8.83 10.21 -13.21
N LYS A 5 7.91 11.11 -12.84
CA LYS A 5 7.68 11.63 -11.48
C LYS A 5 7.14 10.57 -10.48
N PHE A 6 7.64 9.34 -10.53
CA PHE A 6 7.23 8.24 -9.68
C PHE A 6 8.06 8.19 -8.39
N GLU A 7 7.42 7.79 -7.31
CA GLU A 7 8.09 7.46 -6.06
C GLU A 7 8.62 6.03 -6.10
N ILE A 8 9.81 5.83 -5.54
CA ILE A 8 10.41 4.51 -5.37
C ILE A 8 10.50 4.22 -3.87
N GLY A 9 9.83 3.15 -3.44
CA GLY A 9 9.92 2.58 -2.10
C GLY A 9 10.74 1.28 -2.09
N ILE A 10 11.07 0.78 -0.90
CA ILE A 10 11.69 -0.54 -0.74
C ILE A 10 10.60 -1.61 -0.65
N HIS A 11 10.84 -2.72 -1.33
CA HIS A 11 10.06 -3.94 -1.15
C HIS A 11 10.83 -4.88 -0.22
N GLY A 12 10.71 -4.68 1.10
CA GLY A 12 11.44 -5.46 2.09
C GLY A 12 11.23 -6.96 1.89
N SER A 13 12.33 -7.71 1.78
CA SER A 13 12.28 -9.16 1.57
C SER A 13 11.67 -9.91 2.77
N HIS A 14 11.34 -11.18 2.55
CA HIS A 14 10.87 -12.06 3.63
C HIS A 14 11.80 -12.02 4.86
N ILE A 15 13.11 -11.99 4.66
CA ILE A 15 14.08 -12.07 5.74
C ILE A 15 14.19 -10.75 6.51
N THR A 16 13.98 -9.61 5.85
CA THR A 16 14.12 -8.29 6.49
C THR A 16 12.95 -7.93 7.39
N SER A 17 11.79 -8.57 7.20
CA SER A 17 10.66 -8.45 8.12
C SER A 17 10.90 -9.06 9.52
N PHE A 18 11.99 -9.83 9.71
CA PHE A 18 12.30 -10.51 10.98
C PHE A 18 13.71 -10.27 11.52
N THR A 19 14.58 -9.59 10.77
CA THR A 19 15.98 -9.44 11.16
C THR A 19 16.35 -7.97 11.34
N GLN A 20 16.80 -7.62 12.54
CA GLN A 20 17.28 -6.28 12.87
C GLN A 20 18.39 -5.83 11.92
N GLY A 21 18.38 -4.54 11.54
CA GLY A 21 19.38 -3.91 10.68
C GLY A 21 19.32 -4.30 9.19
N LYS A 22 18.67 -5.41 8.80
CA LYS A 22 18.67 -5.83 7.39
C LYS A 22 17.83 -4.93 6.49
N LEU A 23 16.68 -4.45 6.94
CA LEU A 23 15.87 -3.50 6.15
C LEU A 23 16.67 -2.21 5.88
N GLN A 24 17.35 -1.68 6.91
CA GLN A 24 18.20 -0.52 6.77
C GLN A 24 19.37 -0.78 5.79
N ALA A 25 20.01 -1.95 5.87
CA ALA A 25 21.06 -2.34 4.94
C ALA A 25 20.55 -2.52 3.49
N GLU A 26 19.31 -2.99 3.29
CA GLU A 26 18.68 -3.03 1.96
C GLU A 26 18.42 -1.61 1.43
N ILE A 27 17.90 -0.71 2.27
CA ILE A 27 17.68 0.70 1.91
C ILE A 27 19.00 1.38 1.53
N GLN A 28 20.08 1.15 2.27
CA GLN A 28 21.40 1.75 2.01
C GLN A 28 22.02 1.31 0.67
N LYS A 29 21.59 0.18 0.09
CA LYS A 29 22.03 -0.26 -1.25
C LYS A 29 21.32 0.47 -2.38
N VAL A 30 20.23 1.16 -2.09
CA VAL A 30 19.46 1.91 -3.07
C VAL A 30 20.08 3.30 -3.22
N ALA A 31 20.54 3.65 -4.42
CA ALA A 31 21.24 4.91 -4.69
C ALA A 31 20.35 6.16 -4.62
N ILE A 32 19.05 6.01 -4.33
CA ILE A 32 18.07 7.08 -4.24
C ILE A 32 17.39 7.07 -2.87
N PRO A 33 16.91 8.22 -2.37
CA PRO A 33 16.19 8.27 -1.11
C PRO A 33 14.94 7.39 -1.14
N VAL A 34 14.89 6.39 -0.25
CA VAL A 34 13.72 5.55 -0.01
C VAL A 34 12.96 6.10 1.17
N ARG A 35 11.65 6.35 0.99
CA ARG A 35 10.77 6.88 2.03
C ARG A 35 9.71 5.88 2.51
N GLY A 36 9.42 4.88 1.70
CA GLY A 36 8.35 3.92 1.96
C GLY A 36 8.85 2.48 1.97
N ASN A 37 8.19 1.65 2.77
CA ASN A 37 8.30 0.20 2.71
C ASN A 37 6.96 -0.45 2.36
N ARG A 38 7.04 -1.68 1.84
CA ARG A 38 5.97 -2.68 1.93
C ARG A 38 6.62 -4.05 1.86
N PHE A 39 6.37 -4.91 2.85
CA PHE A 39 7.01 -6.22 2.90
C PHE A 39 6.40 -7.22 1.90
N HIS A 40 7.26 -8.10 1.39
CA HIS A 40 6.85 -9.22 0.55
C HIS A 40 5.82 -10.12 1.25
N TYR A 41 4.79 -10.53 0.52
CA TYR A 41 3.63 -11.28 1.02
C TYR A 41 2.86 -10.62 2.17
N LEU A 42 2.87 -9.28 2.25
CA LEU A 42 2.22 -8.54 3.34
C LEU A 42 2.68 -8.99 4.74
N ARG A 43 3.93 -9.49 4.83
CA ARG A 43 4.47 -10.07 6.05
C ARG A 43 4.67 -9.02 7.11
N PHE A 44 4.01 -9.24 8.24
CA PHE A 44 4.02 -8.31 9.34
C PHE A 44 3.86 -9.06 10.66
N GLU A 45 4.85 -8.92 11.53
CA GLU A 45 4.80 -9.40 12.90
C GLU A 45 4.60 -8.20 13.84
N PRO A 46 3.41 -8.03 14.45
CA PRO A 46 3.08 -6.86 15.27
C PRO A 46 4.06 -6.57 16.40
N LYS A 47 4.77 -7.58 16.93
CA LYS A 47 5.72 -7.40 18.02
C LYS A 47 7.09 -6.88 17.58
N THR A 48 7.48 -7.09 16.32
CA THR A 48 8.86 -6.83 15.85
C THR A 48 8.89 -5.89 14.67
N THR A 49 8.03 -6.08 13.66
CA THR A 49 8.06 -5.32 12.41
C THR A 49 7.96 -3.80 12.60
N PRO A 50 7.08 -3.25 13.47
CA PRO A 50 7.04 -1.80 13.69
C PRO A 50 8.38 -1.22 14.18
N GLN A 51 9.08 -1.93 15.06
CA GLN A 51 10.38 -1.50 15.56
C GLN A 51 11.44 -1.52 14.45
N LEU A 52 11.40 -2.53 13.57
CA LEU A 52 12.30 -2.62 12.41
C LEU A 52 12.08 -1.47 11.42
N LEU A 53 10.83 -1.08 11.20
CA LEU A 53 10.46 0.07 10.35
C LEU A 53 10.96 1.39 10.94
N GLU A 54 10.77 1.60 12.26
CA GLU A 54 11.27 2.77 12.98
C GLU A 54 12.80 2.89 12.87
N GLU A 55 13.53 1.80 13.12
CA GLU A 55 15.00 1.76 13.05
C GLU A 55 15.52 1.99 11.62
N ALA A 56 14.77 1.54 10.61
CA ALA A 56 15.07 1.79 9.21
C ALA A 56 14.78 3.24 8.77
N ASN A 57 14.16 4.06 9.64
CA ASN A 57 13.83 5.45 9.38
C ASN A 57 12.99 5.66 8.11
N VAL A 58 12.07 4.73 7.83
CA VAL A 58 11.08 4.92 6.77
C VAL A 58 10.01 5.92 7.23
N THR A 59 9.43 6.65 6.29
CA THR A 59 8.35 7.61 6.59
C THR A 59 6.97 6.97 6.56
N TYR A 60 6.82 5.87 5.80
CA TYR A 60 5.59 5.10 5.78
C TYR A 60 5.79 3.62 5.45
N ASP A 61 4.78 2.83 5.79
CA ASP A 61 4.59 1.44 5.40
C ASP A 61 3.17 1.25 4.82
N THR A 62 2.99 0.28 3.93
CA THR A 62 1.68 -0.10 3.38
C THR A 62 1.51 -1.63 3.35
N THR A 63 2.12 -2.32 4.33
CA THR A 63 2.10 -3.79 4.41
C THR A 63 0.76 -4.29 4.93
N LEU A 64 0.02 -3.51 5.73
CA LEU A 64 -1.18 -3.97 6.41
C LEU A 64 -2.42 -3.95 5.51
N GLY A 65 -2.51 -4.93 4.60
CA GLY A 65 -3.70 -5.29 3.83
C GLY A 65 -4.12 -6.75 4.04
N PHE A 66 -5.20 -7.17 3.39
CA PHE A 66 -5.62 -8.58 3.33
C PHE A 66 -5.17 -9.20 1.99
N PRO A 67 -4.50 -10.37 1.99
CA PRO A 67 -4.23 -11.08 0.76
C PRO A 67 -5.49 -11.63 0.08
N GLU A 68 -6.39 -12.22 0.87
CA GLU A 68 -7.54 -12.98 0.41
C GLU A 68 -8.77 -12.13 0.10
N TYR A 69 -8.81 -10.88 0.58
CA TYR A 69 -9.97 -10.00 0.45
C TYR A 69 -9.57 -8.52 0.31
N PHE A 70 -10.46 -7.68 -0.19
CA PHE A 70 -10.27 -6.23 -0.22
C PHE A 70 -10.99 -5.56 0.95
N GLY A 71 -10.52 -4.41 1.42
CA GLY A 71 -11.22 -3.64 2.46
C GLY A 71 -10.33 -3.01 3.52
N PHE A 72 -10.89 -2.80 4.70
CA PHE A 72 -10.28 -2.00 5.76
C PHE A 72 -9.69 -2.89 6.87
N ARG A 73 -8.45 -3.37 6.69
CA ARG A 73 -7.79 -4.23 7.70
C ARG A 73 -7.74 -3.63 9.11
N HIS A 74 -7.68 -2.31 9.22
CA HIS A 74 -7.67 -1.58 10.48
C HIS A 74 -8.93 -0.72 10.70
N GLY A 75 -10.01 -0.99 9.96
CA GLY A 75 -11.27 -0.24 10.06
C GLY A 75 -11.17 1.23 9.64
N THR A 76 -10.10 1.61 8.93
CA THR A 76 -9.85 2.99 8.51
C THR A 76 -9.40 3.07 7.05
N CYS A 77 -9.80 4.16 6.39
CA CYS A 77 -9.28 4.59 5.09
C CYS A 77 -8.25 5.74 5.23
N PHE A 78 -7.93 6.16 6.45
CA PHE A 78 -6.93 7.19 6.71
C PHE A 78 -5.61 6.57 7.14
N PRO A 79 -4.47 7.14 6.73
CA PRO A 79 -3.20 6.81 7.32
C PRO A 79 -3.21 7.01 8.83
N PHE A 80 -2.49 6.16 9.55
CA PHE A 80 -2.42 6.17 11.00
C PHE A 80 -1.04 5.77 11.48
N GLN A 81 -0.71 6.07 12.73
CA GLN A 81 0.54 5.61 13.34
C GLN A 81 0.24 4.44 14.27
N LEU A 82 1.05 3.40 14.20
CA LEU A 82 0.95 2.28 15.14
C LEU A 82 1.38 2.74 16.54
N PHE A 83 0.73 2.17 17.56
CA PHE A 83 1.08 2.45 18.95
C PHE A 83 2.25 1.57 19.42
N ASN A 84 3.29 2.19 19.98
CA ASN A 84 4.41 1.50 20.58
C ASN A 84 4.15 1.30 22.08
N TYR A 85 3.84 0.06 22.47
CA TYR A 85 3.56 -0.30 23.87
C TYR A 85 4.77 -0.10 24.81
N LYS A 86 6.00 -0.23 24.31
CA LYS A 86 7.22 -0.09 25.14
C LYS A 86 7.47 1.36 25.53
N THR A 87 7.29 2.28 24.58
CA THR A 87 7.55 3.72 24.78
C THR A 87 6.28 4.52 25.10
N ARG A 88 5.11 3.87 25.03
CA ARG A 88 3.77 4.45 25.24
C ARG A 88 3.49 5.68 24.36
N ARG A 89 4.00 5.66 23.13
CA ARG A 89 3.81 6.70 22.11
C ARG A 89 3.57 6.07 20.75
N ALA A 90 3.14 6.87 19.78
CA ALA A 90 3.12 6.45 18.39
C ALA A 90 4.55 6.17 17.86
N PHE A 91 4.68 5.24 16.92
CA PHE A 91 5.87 5.15 16.07
C PHE A 91 5.97 6.39 15.16
N GLY A 92 7.18 6.73 14.72
CA GLY A 92 7.49 7.90 13.90
C GLY A 92 7.12 7.78 12.42
N PHE A 93 6.76 6.59 11.96
CA PHE A 93 6.28 6.34 10.59
C PHE A 93 4.75 6.21 10.53
N TRP A 94 4.19 6.37 9.33
CA TRP A 94 2.77 6.19 9.05
C TRP A 94 2.48 4.83 8.40
N GLU A 95 1.49 4.11 8.88
CA GLU A 95 0.84 3.08 8.08
C GLU A 95 -0.16 3.74 7.14
N VAL A 96 0.00 3.55 5.84
CA VAL A 96 -1.01 3.89 4.85
C VAL A 96 -1.79 2.62 4.53
N PRO A 97 -3.10 2.55 4.85
CA PRO A 97 -3.84 1.31 4.68
C PRO A 97 -3.88 0.85 3.22
N LEU A 98 -3.69 -0.46 3.01
CA LEU A 98 -3.74 -1.14 1.72
C LEU A 98 -5.10 -1.82 1.55
N GLN A 99 -5.96 -1.29 0.67
CA GLN A 99 -7.33 -1.76 0.52
C GLN A 99 -7.52 -2.81 -0.56
N LEU A 100 -6.72 -2.74 -1.63
CA LEU A 100 -6.87 -3.64 -2.76
C LEU A 100 -5.50 -4.12 -3.24
N MET A 101 -5.43 -5.40 -3.60
CA MET A 101 -4.32 -5.97 -4.35
C MET A 101 -4.86 -6.66 -5.60
N ASP A 102 -4.21 -6.49 -6.74
CA ASP A 102 -4.61 -7.15 -7.99
C ASP A 102 -4.64 -8.68 -7.88
N ALA A 103 -3.70 -9.28 -7.16
CA ALA A 103 -3.68 -10.72 -6.92
C ALA A 103 -4.94 -11.17 -6.15
N THR A 104 -5.45 -10.40 -5.19
CA THR A 104 -6.70 -10.70 -4.46
C THR A 104 -7.88 -10.93 -5.41
N LEU A 105 -7.93 -10.19 -6.50
CA LEU A 105 -9.03 -10.24 -7.47
C LEU A 105 -9.01 -11.53 -8.30
N HIS A 106 -7.84 -12.12 -8.56
CA HIS A 106 -7.69 -13.10 -9.65
C HIS A 106 -6.95 -14.37 -9.28
N HIS A 107 -6.12 -14.36 -8.24
CA HIS A 107 -5.29 -15.50 -7.90
C HIS A 107 -6.18 -16.73 -7.61
N PRO A 108 -5.77 -17.96 -8.04
CA PRO A 108 -6.59 -19.18 -7.85
C PRO A 108 -6.95 -19.51 -6.40
N GLN A 109 -6.24 -18.93 -5.43
CA GLN A 109 -6.49 -19.13 -4.00
C GLN A 109 -7.41 -18.05 -3.38
N TYR A 110 -7.80 -17.02 -4.14
CA TYR A 110 -8.57 -15.87 -3.66
C TYR A 110 -9.90 -15.74 -4.42
N LEU A 111 -10.32 -14.53 -4.78
CA LEU A 111 -11.70 -14.25 -5.21
C LEU A 111 -12.06 -14.72 -6.62
N GLN A 112 -11.08 -14.85 -7.51
CA GLN A 112 -11.28 -15.34 -8.89
C GLN A 112 -12.38 -14.58 -9.66
N LEU A 113 -12.46 -13.27 -9.45
CA LEU A 113 -13.42 -12.41 -10.15
C LEU A 113 -13.01 -12.24 -11.61
N SER A 114 -14.01 -12.26 -12.49
CA SER A 114 -13.89 -11.80 -13.86
C SER A 114 -13.82 -10.27 -13.92
N ALA A 115 -13.29 -9.72 -15.02
CA ALA A 115 -13.23 -8.27 -15.25
C ALA A 115 -14.57 -7.55 -14.99
N ALA A 116 -15.68 -8.14 -15.41
CA ALA A 116 -17.01 -7.54 -15.25
C ALA A 116 -17.48 -7.46 -13.79
N GLU A 117 -16.97 -8.33 -12.92
CA GLU A 117 -17.39 -8.42 -11.51
C GLU A 117 -16.59 -7.52 -10.58
N ILE A 118 -15.37 -7.13 -10.95
CA ILE A 118 -14.43 -6.41 -10.07
C ILE A 118 -14.98 -5.07 -9.62
N LEU A 119 -15.31 -4.18 -10.57
CA LEU A 119 -15.73 -2.83 -10.22
C LEU A 119 -17.03 -2.85 -9.38
N PRO A 120 -18.07 -3.63 -9.72
CA PRO A 120 -19.22 -3.83 -8.85
C PRO A 120 -18.86 -4.34 -7.45
N ALA A 121 -17.94 -5.31 -7.35
CA ALA A 121 -17.56 -5.90 -6.07
C ALA A 121 -16.87 -4.90 -5.13
N ILE A 122 -15.96 -4.06 -5.65
CA ILE A 122 -15.22 -3.10 -4.84
C ILE A 122 -15.93 -1.75 -4.68
N MET A 123 -17.01 -1.50 -5.44
CA MET A 123 -17.76 -0.24 -5.44
C MET A 123 -18.17 0.22 -4.02
N PRO A 124 -18.73 -0.64 -3.14
CA PRO A 124 -19.13 -0.20 -1.81
C PRO A 124 -17.95 0.33 -0.98
N MET A 125 -16.78 -0.30 -1.10
CA MET A 125 -15.56 0.14 -0.44
C MET A 125 -15.08 1.49 -0.98
N LEU A 126 -15.08 1.68 -2.31
CA LEU A 126 -14.69 2.95 -2.93
C LEU A 126 -15.64 4.09 -2.53
N GLN A 127 -16.95 3.82 -2.48
CA GLN A 127 -17.95 4.79 -2.02
C GLN A 127 -17.75 5.16 -0.55
N GLU A 128 -17.40 4.19 0.30
CA GLU A 128 -17.09 4.44 1.71
C GLU A 128 -15.86 5.33 1.88
N ILE A 129 -14.78 5.06 1.13
CA ILE A 129 -13.57 5.89 1.11
C ILE A 129 -13.92 7.31 0.67
N LYS A 130 -14.70 7.46 -0.40
CA LYS A 130 -15.15 8.78 -0.88
C LYS A 130 -16.01 9.51 0.16
N ARG A 131 -16.96 8.81 0.79
CA ARG A 131 -17.85 9.39 1.81
C ARG A 131 -17.08 10.02 2.96
N PHE A 132 -15.98 9.39 3.37
CA PHE A 132 -15.13 9.91 4.44
C PHE A 132 -13.99 10.80 3.96
N GLY A 133 -13.71 10.87 2.66
CA GLY A 133 -12.56 11.63 2.13
C GLY A 133 -11.21 10.98 2.43
N GLY A 134 -11.18 9.65 2.53
CA GLY A 134 -9.98 8.88 2.86
C GLY A 134 -9.06 8.59 1.67
N CYS A 135 -8.06 7.74 1.91
CA CYS A 135 -7.11 7.26 0.92
C CYS A 135 -7.53 5.87 0.40
N PHE A 136 -7.49 5.72 -0.93
CA PHE A 136 -7.54 4.41 -1.59
C PHE A 136 -6.15 4.04 -2.09
N THR A 137 -5.56 3.01 -1.50
CA THR A 137 -4.28 2.43 -1.89
C THR A 137 -4.52 1.11 -2.60
N TRP A 138 -3.98 1.02 -3.82
CA TRP A 138 -4.07 -0.16 -4.65
C TRP A 138 -2.67 -0.71 -4.97
N LEU A 139 -2.40 -1.94 -4.54
CA LEU A 139 -1.22 -2.71 -4.91
C LEU A 139 -1.46 -3.48 -6.21
N TRP A 140 -0.55 -3.32 -7.17
CA TRP A 140 -0.57 -4.07 -8.41
C TRP A 140 0.83 -4.50 -8.82
N HIS A 141 0.92 -5.58 -9.60
CA HIS A 141 2.16 -6.26 -9.97
C HIS A 141 2.31 -6.28 -11.49
N ASN A 142 3.52 -6.02 -11.98
CA ASN A 142 3.80 -5.97 -13.42
C ASN A 142 3.47 -7.28 -14.13
N GLU A 143 3.64 -8.42 -13.45
CA GLU A 143 3.31 -9.75 -13.98
C GLU A 143 1.85 -9.83 -14.46
N ASN A 144 0.94 -9.12 -13.79
CA ASN A 144 -0.47 -9.07 -14.15
C ASN A 144 -0.77 -8.15 -15.36
N PHE A 145 0.21 -7.40 -15.86
CA PHE A 145 0.10 -6.55 -17.06
C PHE A 145 0.85 -7.12 -18.27
N SER A 146 1.30 -8.38 -18.20
CA SER A 146 1.85 -9.07 -19.35
C SER A 146 0.86 -9.09 -20.52
N PRO A 147 1.31 -8.94 -21.79
CA PRO A 147 0.45 -9.09 -22.97
C PRO A 147 -0.29 -10.43 -23.04
N HIS A 148 0.18 -11.44 -22.31
CA HIS A 148 -0.47 -12.75 -22.21
C HIS A 148 -1.64 -12.77 -21.21
N ASN A 149 -1.77 -11.75 -20.33
CA ASN A 149 -2.92 -11.59 -19.44
C ASN A 149 -4.01 -10.78 -20.16
N LEU A 150 -4.88 -11.50 -20.88
CA LEU A 150 -5.95 -10.90 -21.68
C LEU A 150 -7.23 -10.60 -20.90
N ASN A 151 -7.37 -11.14 -19.69
CA ASN A 151 -8.68 -11.22 -19.04
C ASN A 151 -8.86 -10.19 -17.94
N ASN A 152 -7.82 -9.91 -17.15
CA ASN A 152 -8.06 -9.47 -15.78
C ASN A 152 -7.27 -8.21 -15.40
N GLY A 153 -5.94 -8.22 -15.46
CA GLY A 153 -5.12 -7.10 -14.94
C GLY A 153 -5.36 -5.77 -15.67
N PRO A 154 -5.12 -5.69 -16.99
CA PRO A 154 -5.25 -4.43 -17.72
C PRO A 154 -6.69 -3.89 -17.79
N VAL A 155 -7.68 -4.78 -17.96
CA VAL A 155 -9.10 -4.39 -18.04
C VAL A 155 -9.58 -3.85 -16.69
N ALA A 156 -9.31 -4.56 -15.59
CA ALA A 156 -9.65 -4.10 -14.25
C ALA A 156 -9.01 -2.75 -13.94
N PHE A 157 -7.73 -2.60 -14.28
CA PHE A 157 -7.02 -1.33 -14.11
C PHE A 157 -7.65 -0.19 -14.88
N HIS A 158 -7.99 -0.42 -16.15
CA HIS A 158 -8.65 0.59 -16.93
C HIS A 158 -10.00 1.00 -16.34
N GLN A 159 -10.84 0.04 -15.97
CA GLN A 159 -12.18 0.30 -15.41
C GLN A 159 -12.10 1.05 -14.07
N ILE A 160 -11.23 0.62 -13.16
CA ILE A 160 -11.05 1.27 -11.85
C ILE A 160 -10.49 2.68 -12.05
N MET A 161 -9.49 2.88 -12.92
CA MET A 161 -8.91 4.20 -13.17
C MET A 161 -9.92 5.16 -13.80
N GLN A 162 -10.73 4.70 -14.77
CA GLN A 162 -11.81 5.49 -15.35
C GLN A 162 -12.84 5.91 -14.30
N TYR A 163 -13.23 4.99 -13.43
CA TYR A 163 -14.12 5.31 -12.31
C TYR A 163 -13.50 6.38 -11.41
N LEU A 164 -12.26 6.19 -10.95
CA LEU A 164 -11.58 7.15 -10.07
C LEU A 164 -11.42 8.54 -10.71
N GLN A 165 -11.14 8.61 -12.01
CA GLN A 165 -11.07 9.87 -12.75
C GLN A 165 -12.43 10.58 -12.81
N LYS A 166 -13.51 9.82 -13.07
CA LYS A 166 -14.89 10.35 -13.08
C LYS A 166 -15.31 10.87 -11.72
N GLU A 167 -14.85 10.22 -10.65
CA GLU A 167 -15.09 10.65 -9.27
C GLU A 167 -14.17 11.81 -8.82
N GLU A 168 -13.37 12.38 -9.73
CA GLU A 168 -12.44 13.48 -9.50
C GLU A 168 -11.39 13.19 -8.41
N ALA A 169 -10.96 11.92 -8.29
CA ALA A 169 -9.97 11.52 -7.30
C ALA A 169 -8.61 12.20 -7.54
N SER A 170 -7.96 12.63 -6.46
CA SER A 170 -6.57 13.12 -6.53
C SER A 170 -5.58 11.95 -6.46
N PHE A 171 -4.82 11.75 -7.54
CA PHE A 171 -3.73 10.77 -7.58
C PHE A 171 -2.46 11.36 -6.97
N LYS A 172 -1.94 10.70 -5.93
CA LYS A 172 -0.76 11.14 -5.16
C LYS A 172 0.19 9.97 -4.94
N THR A 173 1.48 10.26 -4.84
CA THR A 173 2.42 9.28 -4.28
C THR A 173 2.18 9.14 -2.78
N LEU A 174 2.63 8.04 -2.18
CA LEU A 174 2.43 7.81 -0.75
C LEU A 174 3.20 8.83 0.11
N SER A 175 4.39 9.27 -0.32
CA SER A 175 5.08 10.42 0.29
C SER A 175 4.23 11.69 0.28
N GLN A 176 3.54 11.99 -0.82
CA GLN A 176 2.66 13.16 -0.89
C GLN A 176 1.47 13.02 0.06
N VAL A 177 0.89 11.82 0.17
CA VAL A 177 -0.18 11.54 1.15
C VAL A 177 0.32 11.81 2.58
N VAL A 178 1.49 11.28 2.94
CA VAL A 178 2.09 11.48 4.27
C VAL A 178 2.44 12.95 4.54
N GLN A 179 2.86 13.70 3.53
CA GLN A 179 3.12 15.14 3.66
C GLN A 179 1.87 15.94 4.02
N LEU A 180 0.68 15.53 3.56
CA LEU A 180 -0.58 16.19 3.90
C LEU A 180 -0.97 16.03 5.38
N LEU A 181 -0.41 15.01 6.06
CA LEU A 181 -0.68 14.72 7.46
C LEU A 181 0.23 15.51 8.41
N LYS A 182 1.34 16.05 7.90
CA LYS A 182 2.23 16.89 8.70
C LYS A 182 1.51 18.22 8.94
N PRO A 183 1.41 18.70 10.19
CA PRO A 183 0.89 20.03 10.43
C PRO A 183 1.69 21.03 9.60
N ALA A 184 1.00 22.00 8.99
CA ALA A 184 1.68 23.10 8.31
C ALA A 184 2.67 23.70 9.31
N SER A 185 3.96 23.74 8.94
CA SER A 185 4.97 24.40 9.73
C SER A 185 4.51 25.85 9.94
N GLY A 186 4.07 26.17 11.15
CA GLY A 186 3.78 27.53 11.58
C GLY A 186 5.06 28.32 11.82
#